data_AF-A0A3R9ZKC3-F1
#
_entry.id   AF-A0A3R9ZKC3-F1
#
_cell.length_a   1.000
_cell.length_b   1.000
_cell.length_c   1.000
_cell.angle_alpha   90.00
_cell.angle_beta   90.00
_cell.angle_gamma   90.00
#
_symmetry.space_group_name_H-M   'P 1'
#
loop_
_entity.id
_entity.type
_entity.pdbx_description
1 polymer ?
#
loop_
_entity_poly.entity_id
_entity_poly.type
_entity_poly.pdbx_seq_one_letter_code
_entity_poly.pdbx_strand_id
1 'polypeptide(L)'
;MAESIHTFLNERKELWLKDRIKKAENESAIAELQQQANYKFSLNEWLPDAAKRVTQLSMVSHPSKFSHPSAKTSSVIAKVEYCNDGYLRSGNVDYSLDVFGNAAAMD
;
A
#
# COMPACT_ATOMS: atom_id res chain seq x y z
N MET A 1 -9.45 -12.89 11.63
CA MET A 1 -8.61 -11.68 11.48
C MET A 1 -7.14 -12.05 11.32
N ALA A 2 -6.54 -12.83 12.23
CA ALA A 2 -5.16 -13.31 12.08
C ALA A 2 -4.97 -14.18 10.82
N GLU A 3 -5.91 -15.09 10.53
CA GLU A 3 -5.86 -15.93 9.31
C GLU A 3 -5.79 -15.10 8.03
N SER A 4 -6.58 -14.03 7.93
CA SER A 4 -6.60 -13.15 6.75
C SER A 4 -5.26 -12.46 6.50
N ILE A 5 -4.57 -12.05 7.57
CA ILE A 5 -3.23 -11.45 7.49
C ILE A 5 -2.22 -12.50 7.02
N HIS A 6 -2.28 -13.72 7.55
CA HIS A 6 -1.40 -14.81 7.12
C HIS A 6 -1.63 -15.19 5.64
N THR A 7 -2.89 -15.25 5.19
CA THR A 7 -3.21 -15.48 3.77
C THR A 7 -2.59 -14.41 2.88
N PHE A 8 -2.76 -13.13 3.22
CA PHE A 8 -2.17 -12.02 2.46
C PHE A 8 -0.64 -12.11 2.37
N LEU A 9 0.03 -12.39 3.50
CA LEU A 9 1.49 -12.53 3.53
C LEU A 9 1.97 -13.73 2.72
N ASN A 10 1.23 -14.84 2.75
CA ASN A 10 1.55 -16.03 1.96
C ASN A 10 1.42 -15.76 0.46
N GLU A 11 0.36 -15.09 0.01
CA GLU A 11 0.19 -14.70 -1.39
C GLU A 11 1.37 -13.83 -1.88
N ARG A 12 1.76 -12.83 -1.08
CA ARG A 12 2.91 -11.95 -1.39
C ARG A 12 4.23 -12.70 -1.45
N LYS A 13 4.44 -13.61 -0.50
CA LYS A 13 5.62 -14.47 -0.45
C LYS A 13 5.72 -15.35 -1.70
N GLU A 14 4.62 -15.94 -2.14
CA GLU A 14 4.58 -16.75 -3.36
C GLU A 14 4.90 -15.94 -4.62
N LEU A 15 4.34 -14.74 -4.74
CA LEU A 15 4.63 -13.84 -5.86
C LEU A 15 6.12 -13.46 -5.88
N TRP A 16 6.67 -13.08 -4.73
CA TRP A 16 8.08 -12.73 -4.59
C TRP A 16 9.01 -13.89 -4.95
N LEU A 17 8.66 -15.11 -4.52
CA LEU A 17 9.41 -16.32 -4.85
C LEU A 17 9.30 -16.65 -6.34
N LYS A 18 8.10 -16.61 -6.94
CA LYS A 18 7.90 -16.87 -8.37
C LYS A 18 8.74 -15.95 -9.24
N ASP A 19 8.86 -14.67 -8.89
CA ASP A 19 9.64 -13.71 -9.68
C ASP A 19 11.15 -13.87 -9.53
N ARG A 20 11.62 -14.36 -8.38
CA ARG A 20 13.06 -14.57 -8.12
C ARG A 20 13.56 -15.95 -8.50
N ILE A 21 12.74 -16.99 -8.35
CA ILE A 21 13.09 -18.35 -8.77
C ILE A 21 13.27 -18.42 -10.30
N LYS A 22 12.49 -17.66 -11.08
CA LYS A 22 12.70 -17.50 -12.53
C LYS A 22 14.11 -17.01 -12.90
N LYS A 23 14.80 -16.35 -11.97
CA LYS A 23 16.14 -15.77 -12.17
C LYS A 23 17.23 -16.56 -11.45
N ALA A 24 16.87 -17.63 -10.72
CA ALA A 24 17.83 -18.43 -9.97
C ALA A 24 18.35 -19.57 -10.85
N GLU A 25 19.67 -19.66 -10.96
CA GLU A 25 20.34 -20.66 -11.81
C GLU A 25 20.63 -21.97 -11.07
N ASN A 26 20.71 -21.94 -9.73
CA ASN A 26 21.15 -23.06 -8.90
C ASN A 26 20.16 -23.37 -7.75
N GLU A 27 20.07 -24.64 -7.39
CA GLU A 27 19.20 -25.15 -6.32
C GLU A 27 19.56 -24.58 -4.93
N SER A 28 20.86 -24.34 -4.66
CA SER A 28 21.32 -23.65 -3.45
C SER A 28 20.79 -22.21 -3.35
N ALA A 29 20.75 -21.48 -4.48
CA ALA A 29 20.22 -20.12 -4.51
C ALA A 29 18.71 -20.09 -4.27
N ILE A 30 17.99 -21.12 -4.74
CA ILE A 30 16.55 -21.27 -4.48
C ILE A 30 16.29 -21.49 -2.98
N ALA A 31 17.09 -22.34 -2.32
CA ALA A 31 16.97 -22.58 -0.87
C ALA A 31 17.24 -21.30 -0.04
N GLU A 32 18.24 -20.51 -0.41
CA GLU A 32 18.51 -19.21 0.23
C GLU A 32 17.37 -18.21 0.03
N LEU A 33 16.81 -18.14 -1.19
CA LEU A 33 15.66 -17.28 -1.47
C LEU A 33 14.42 -17.70 -0.67
N GLN A 34 14.19 -19.00 -0.48
CA GLN A 34 13.11 -19.50 0.38
C GLN A 34 13.30 -19.09 1.85
N GLN A 35 14.51 -19.20 2.38
CA GLN A 35 14.82 -18.74 3.74
C GLN A 35 14.62 -17.23 3.88
N GLN A 36 15.09 -16.44 2.92
CA GLN A 36 14.89 -14.99 2.90
C GLN A 36 13.41 -14.61 2.83
N ALA A 37 12.62 -15.32 2.01
CA ALA A 37 11.19 -15.09 1.91
C ALA A 37 10.48 -15.43 3.22
N ASN A 38 10.82 -16.55 3.86
CA ASN A 38 10.27 -16.94 5.16
C ASN A 38 10.56 -15.88 6.24
N TYR A 39 11.78 -15.34 6.26
CA TYR A 39 12.16 -14.30 7.20
C TYR A 39 11.40 -12.99 6.91
N LYS A 40 11.46 -12.50 5.66
CA LYS A 40 10.92 -11.19 5.28
C LYS A 40 9.39 -11.11 5.40
N PHE A 41 8.68 -12.19 5.06
CA PHE A 41 7.22 -12.26 5.15
C PHE A 41 6.74 -12.87 6.47
N SER A 42 7.64 -13.10 7.44
CA SER A 42 7.25 -13.39 8.81
C SER A 42 6.53 -12.19 9.40
N LEU A 43 5.43 -12.42 10.10
CA LEU A 43 4.62 -11.35 10.71
C LEU A 43 5.45 -10.44 11.62
N ASN A 44 6.40 -11.03 12.36
CA ASN A 44 7.27 -10.30 13.30
C ASN A 44 8.22 -9.30 12.60
N GLU A 45 8.58 -9.55 11.35
CA GLU A 45 9.48 -8.68 10.58
C GLU A 45 8.67 -7.75 9.66
N TRP A 46 7.68 -8.30 8.96
CA TRP A 46 6.87 -7.55 8.00
C TRP A 46 6.04 -6.45 8.66
N LEU A 47 5.45 -6.70 9.83
CA LEU A 47 4.54 -5.75 10.46
C LEU A 47 5.26 -4.48 10.95
N PRO A 48 6.41 -4.55 11.65
CA PRO A 48 7.21 -3.37 11.97
C PRO A 48 7.74 -2.64 10.73
N ASP A 49 8.12 -3.37 9.66
CA ASP A 49 8.57 -2.75 8.42
C ASP A 49 7.43 -2.00 7.72
N ALA A 50 6.25 -2.63 7.60
CA ALA A 50 5.04 -2.00 7.07
C ALA A 50 4.65 -0.75 7.88
N ALA A 51 4.77 -0.80 9.21
CA ALA A 51 4.52 0.34 10.08
C ALA A 51 5.50 1.50 9.85
N LYS A 52 6.73 1.24 9.43
CA LYS A 52 7.66 2.31 9.01
C LYS A 52 7.27 2.88 7.65
N ARG A 53 6.93 2.01 6.69
CA ARG A 53 6.58 2.42 5.32
C ARG A 53 5.28 3.21 5.24
N VAL A 54 4.32 2.96 6.13
CA VAL A 54 3.04 3.70 6.17
C VAL A 54 3.24 5.21 6.34
N THR A 55 4.34 5.65 6.97
CA THR A 55 4.66 7.08 7.12
C THR A 55 4.91 7.80 5.79
N GLN A 56 5.16 7.04 4.72
CA GLN A 56 5.37 7.56 3.36
C GLN A 56 4.06 7.61 2.55
N LEU A 57 2.93 7.22 3.15
CA LEU A 57 1.61 7.16 2.53
C LEU A 57 0.61 7.98 3.38
N SER A 58 -0.27 8.69 2.69
CA SER A 58 -1.34 9.48 3.29
C SER A 58 -2.64 9.26 2.54
N MET A 59 -3.75 9.10 3.26
CA MET A 59 -5.06 9.13 2.62
C MET A 59 -5.51 10.58 2.40
N VAL A 60 -6.06 10.86 1.22
CA VAL A 60 -6.49 12.19 0.81
C VAL A 60 -7.82 12.14 0.08
N SER A 61 -8.62 13.19 0.28
CA SER A 61 -9.86 13.42 -0.48
C SER A 61 -9.66 14.32 -1.69
N HIS A 62 -8.68 15.24 -1.62
CA HIS A 62 -8.41 16.24 -2.65
C HIS A 62 -6.89 16.35 -2.87
N PRO A 63 -6.30 15.54 -3.77
CA PRO A 63 -4.86 15.56 -4.03
C PRO A 63 -4.44 16.86 -4.76
N SER A 64 -3.47 17.59 -4.21
CA SER A 64 -3.00 18.85 -4.82
C SER A 64 -2.22 18.67 -6.12
N LYS A 65 -1.71 17.45 -6.39
CA LYS A 65 -0.93 17.17 -7.60
C LYS A 65 -1.75 17.31 -8.88
N PHE A 66 -3.08 17.23 -8.79
CA PHE A 66 -3.96 17.50 -9.93
C PHE A 66 -3.92 18.97 -10.37
N SER A 67 -3.63 19.90 -9.46
CA SER A 67 -3.46 21.31 -9.80
C SER A 67 -2.08 21.59 -10.40
N HIS A 68 -1.02 21.02 -9.82
CA HIS A 68 0.33 21.07 -10.37
C HIS A 68 1.15 19.88 -9.88
N PRO A 69 1.84 19.12 -10.77
CA PRO A 69 2.55 17.89 -10.38
C PRO A 69 3.60 18.08 -9.27
N SER A 70 4.23 19.25 -9.22
CA SER A 70 5.26 19.59 -8.22
C SER A 70 4.73 20.26 -6.94
N ALA A 71 3.41 20.37 -6.78
CA ALA A 71 2.82 20.99 -5.59
C ALA A 71 3.12 20.17 -4.33
N LYS A 72 3.75 20.81 -3.34
CA LYS A 72 3.98 20.25 -2.00
C LYS A 72 2.97 20.86 -1.04
N THR A 73 1.93 20.12 -0.73
CA THR A 73 0.85 20.58 0.15
C THR A 73 0.58 19.58 1.27
N SER A 74 -0.24 19.99 2.23
CA SER A 74 -0.71 19.10 3.28
C SER A 74 -1.77 18.14 2.75
N SER A 75 -1.74 16.90 3.21
CA SER A 75 -2.79 15.92 2.95
C SER A 75 -4.08 16.30 3.68
N VAL A 76 -5.22 16.34 2.97
CA VAL A 76 -6.51 16.74 3.54
C VAL A 76 -7.58 15.67 3.29
N ILE A 77 -8.31 15.32 4.35
CA ILE A 77 -9.56 14.56 4.30
C ILE A 77 -10.68 15.51 4.68
N ALA A 78 -11.44 15.97 3.68
CA ALA A 78 -12.58 16.85 3.89
C ALA A 78 -13.75 16.02 4.41
N LYS A 79 -14.29 16.42 5.57
CA LYS A 79 -15.56 15.90 6.10
C LYS A 79 -16.60 16.98 5.89
N VAL A 80 -17.54 16.73 4.99
CA VAL A 80 -18.57 17.70 4.60
C VAL A 80 -19.93 17.05 4.79
N GLU A 81 -20.88 17.82 5.30
CA GLU A 81 -22.26 17.37 5.41
C GLU A 81 -22.94 17.40 4.04
N TYR A 82 -23.65 16.32 3.74
CA TYR A 82 -24.49 16.24 2.57
C TYR A 82 -25.60 17.29 2.64
N CYS A 83 -25.76 18.08 1.58
CA CYS A 83 -26.86 19.04 1.48
C CYS A 83 -27.45 19.00 0.07
N ASN A 84 -28.76 18.80 -0.05
CA ASN A 84 -29.45 18.83 -1.34
C ASN A 84 -29.89 20.25 -1.69
N ASP A 85 -28.91 21.10 -2.05
CA ASP A 85 -29.09 22.51 -2.43
C ASP A 85 -29.25 22.71 -3.96
N GLY A 86 -29.37 21.62 -4.72
CA GLY A 86 -29.46 21.65 -6.18
C GLY A 86 -28.11 21.71 -6.90
N TYR A 87 -26.98 21.68 -6.18
CA TYR A 87 -25.64 21.64 -6.76
C TYR A 87 -24.95 20.28 -6.61
N LEU A 88 -24.10 19.94 -7.59
CA LEU A 88 -23.19 18.79 -7.53
C LEU A 88 -21.81 19.23 -7.04
N ARG A 89 -21.39 18.71 -5.88
CA ARG A 89 -20.12 19.02 -5.22
C ARG A 89 -19.55 17.78 -4.55
N SER A 90 -18.25 17.79 -4.24
CA SER A 90 -17.56 16.65 -3.60
C SER A 90 -18.19 16.25 -2.25
N GLY A 91 -18.81 17.18 -1.53
CA GLY A 91 -19.55 16.89 -0.29
C GLY A 91 -20.93 16.25 -0.46
N ASN A 92 -21.45 16.18 -1.70
CA ASN A 92 -22.77 15.62 -2.01
C ASN A 92 -22.69 14.29 -2.78
N VAL A 93 -21.49 13.73 -2.93
CA VAL A 93 -21.24 12.47 -3.64
C VAL A 93 -20.49 11.52 -2.73
N ASP A 94 -20.80 10.23 -2.85
CA ASP A 94 -20.02 9.18 -2.21
C ASP A 94 -18.83 8.83 -3.09
N TYR A 95 -17.62 9.03 -2.57
CA TYR A 95 -16.37 8.77 -3.27
C TYR A 95 -15.32 8.27 -2.29
N SER A 96 -14.58 7.24 -2.69
CA SER A 96 -13.52 6.67 -1.86
C SER A 96 -12.31 7.60 -1.74
N LEU A 97 -11.57 7.50 -0.65
CA LEU A 97 -10.33 8.26 -0.49
C LEU A 97 -9.23 7.72 -1.39
N ASP A 98 -8.37 8.62 -1.86
CA ASP A 98 -7.18 8.28 -2.60
C ASP A 98 -5.99 8.09 -1.66
N VAL A 99 -5.03 7.24 -2.07
CA VAL A 99 -3.74 7.08 -1.40
C VAL A 99 -2.70 7.93 -2.12
N PHE A 100 -2.07 8.83 -1.37
CA PHE A 100 -1.02 9.71 -1.84
C PHE A 100 0.30 9.39 -1.14
N GLY A 101 1.38 9.18 -1.89
CA GLY A 101 2.69 8.93 -1.28
C GLY A 101 3.68 8.25 -2.21
N ASN A 102 4.69 7.62 -1.62
CA ASN A 102 5.67 6.82 -2.35
C ASN A 102 5.04 5.51 -2.82
N ALA A 103 4.94 5.31 -4.14
CA ALA A 103 4.35 4.10 -4.72
C ALA A 103 5.05 2.81 -4.29
N ALA A 104 6.36 2.85 -4.01
CA ALA A 104 7.11 1.69 -3.54
C ALA A 104 6.80 1.27 -2.08
N ALA A 105 6.14 2.14 -1.31
CA ALA A 105 5.69 1.83 0.05
C ALA A 105 4.33 1.12 0.07
N MET A 106 3.64 1.08 -1.08
CA MET A 106 2.40 0.33 -1.26
C MET A 106 2.77 -1.13 -1.54
N ASP A 107 2.39 -2.02 -0.62
CA ASP A 107 2.47 -3.47 -0.85
C ASP A 107 1.28 -3.89 -1.68
#